data_AF-A0A838EPJ6-F1
#
_entry.id   AF-A0A838EPJ6-F1
#
_cell.length_a   1.000
_cell.length_b   1.000
_cell.length_c   1.000
_cell.angle_alpha   90.00
_cell.angle_beta   90.00
_cell.angle_gamma   90.00
#
_symmetry.space_group_name_H-M   'P 1'
#
loop_
_entity.id
_entity.type
_entity.pdbx_description
1 polymer ?
#
loop_
_entity_poly.entity_id
_entity_poly.type
_entity_poly.pdbx_seq_one_letter_code
_entity_poly.pdbx_strand_id
1 'polypeptide(L)'
;MKSSAASPQEGDFVSAFLEEYDVYIQSLVRTQFPFAIFATEIADLELDEMIQLIRIKLWLILQNRPIHHPKSYIGQTVHTTLIDQTRKRRQFPLPVDDDGELNSGTPLITPGQGMRDPAYEVDAQNVDSDTLECITTTIEALPSRQQYALICYLKDNDDGLVLITSLQHLHVDPETAYWPEDDGEKMCLKSSLSVARKKLQNALSTNQSL
;
A
#
# COMPACT_ATOMS: atom_id res chain seq x y z
N MET A 1 -32.43 -19.96 27.81
CA MET A 1 -32.93 -18.83 26.99
C MET A 1 -33.52 -17.79 27.94
N LYS A 2 -32.74 -16.77 28.32
CA LYS A 2 -33.27 -15.60 29.04
C LYS A 2 -33.25 -14.45 28.04
N SER A 3 -34.40 -14.17 27.44
CA SER A 3 -34.63 -12.93 26.72
C SER A 3 -34.83 -11.85 27.78
N SER A 4 -33.76 -11.12 28.11
CA SER A 4 -33.83 -9.93 28.96
C SER A 4 -34.38 -8.81 28.08
N ALA A 5 -35.62 -8.40 28.33
CA ALA A 5 -36.18 -7.20 27.72
C ALA A 5 -35.33 -6.01 28.16
N ALA A 6 -34.64 -5.38 27.20
CA ALA A 6 -33.94 -4.12 27.41
C ALA A 6 -34.96 -3.10 27.93
N SER A 7 -34.64 -2.47 29.06
CA SER A 7 -35.52 -1.49 29.69
C SER A 7 -35.65 -0.28 28.75
N PRO A 8 -36.82 0.36 28.58
CA PRO A 8 -37.02 1.48 27.66
C PRO A 8 -36.00 2.63 27.82
N GLN A 9 -35.41 2.77 29.01
CA GLN A 9 -34.42 3.79 29.33
C GLN A 9 -33.02 3.53 28.73
N GLU A 10 -32.69 2.29 28.39
CA GLU A 10 -31.39 1.94 27.80
C GLU A 10 -31.32 2.32 26.33
N GLY A 11 -32.43 2.18 25.59
CA GLY A 11 -32.52 2.56 24.18
C GLY A 11 -32.34 4.07 23.97
N ASP A 12 -32.94 4.88 24.84
CA ASP A 12 -32.85 6.33 24.78
C ASP A 12 -31.44 6.83 25.09
N PHE A 13 -30.73 6.21 26.04
CA PHE A 13 -29.35 6.56 26.37
C PHE A 13 -28.39 6.28 25.19
N VAL A 14 -28.52 5.13 24.54
CA VAL A 14 -27.66 4.77 23.40
C VAL A 14 -27.88 5.74 22.24
N SER A 15 -29.13 6.09 21.93
CA SER A 15 -29.47 7.07 20.88
C SER A 15 -28.90 8.45 21.20
N ALA A 16 -29.10 8.94 22.43
CA ALA A 16 -28.56 10.23 22.86
C ALA A 16 -27.02 10.28 22.78
N PHE A 17 -26.34 9.20 23.17
CA PHE A 17 -24.89 9.09 23.02
C PHE A 17 -24.46 9.18 21.56
N LEU A 18 -25.12 8.43 20.67
CA LEU A 18 -24.75 8.43 19.25
C LEU A 18 -25.00 9.79 18.59
N GLU A 19 -26.10 10.46 18.95
CA GLU A 19 -26.41 11.81 18.50
C GLU A 19 -25.38 12.84 18.98
N GLU A 20 -24.98 12.79 20.27
CA GLU A 20 -23.99 13.69 20.85
C GLU A 20 -22.64 13.60 20.11
N TYR A 21 -22.21 12.38 19.77
CA TYR A 21 -20.91 12.14 19.16
C TYR A 21 -20.95 12.00 17.64
N ASP A 22 -22.09 12.20 16.99
CA ASP A 22 -22.25 11.89 15.57
C ASP A 22 -21.30 12.70 14.68
N VAL A 23 -21.27 14.02 14.89
CA VAL A 23 -20.37 14.94 14.18
C VAL A 23 -18.91 14.55 14.42
N TYR A 24 -18.57 14.15 15.64
CA TYR A 24 -17.23 13.72 15.98
C TYR A 24 -16.85 12.43 15.24
N ILE A 25 -17.74 11.43 15.22
CA ILE A 25 -17.54 10.17 14.48
C ILE A 25 -17.33 10.47 12.99
N GLN A 26 -18.23 11.23 12.36
CA GLN A 26 -18.12 11.57 10.94
C GLN A 26 -16.78 12.28 10.64
N SER A 27 -16.41 13.26 11.47
CA SER A 27 -15.15 13.99 11.29
C SER A 27 -13.93 13.05 11.39
N LEU A 28 -13.93 12.16 12.38
CA LEU A 28 -12.82 11.27 12.64
C LEU A 28 -12.67 10.20 11.56
N VAL A 29 -13.78 9.66 11.06
CA VAL A 29 -13.77 8.73 9.94
C VAL A 29 -13.23 9.43 8.70
N ARG A 30 -13.75 10.61 8.34
CA ARG A 30 -13.25 11.38 7.18
C ARG A 30 -11.75 11.66 7.24
N THR A 31 -11.24 12.04 8.41
CA THR A 31 -9.81 12.33 8.57
C THR A 31 -8.93 11.09 8.47
N GLN A 32 -9.41 9.91 8.90
CA GLN A 32 -8.64 8.66 8.91
C GLN A 32 -8.93 7.75 7.72
N PHE A 33 -9.95 8.07 6.91
CA PHE A 33 -10.38 7.24 5.80
C PHE A 33 -9.28 7.16 4.75
N PRO A 34 -8.81 5.97 4.38
CA PRO A 34 -7.69 5.84 3.45
C PRO A 34 -8.20 5.95 2.01
N PHE A 35 -8.51 7.17 1.57
CA PHE A 35 -9.03 7.47 0.24
C PHE A 35 -8.21 6.85 -0.89
N ALA A 36 -6.88 6.69 -0.71
CA ALA A 36 -6.01 6.03 -1.69
C ALA A 36 -6.32 4.54 -1.95
N ILE A 37 -7.12 3.89 -1.11
CA ILE A 37 -7.47 2.46 -1.22
C ILE A 37 -8.85 2.28 -1.87
N PHE A 38 -9.70 3.30 -1.81
CA PHE A 38 -11.06 3.26 -2.33
C PHE A 38 -11.13 4.00 -3.65
N ALA A 39 -11.77 3.42 -4.66
CA ALA A 39 -11.97 4.11 -5.92
C ALA A 39 -12.79 5.40 -5.67
N THR A 40 -12.34 6.52 -6.25
CA THR A 40 -12.91 7.86 -6.01
C THR A 40 -14.42 7.91 -6.23
N GLU A 41 -14.93 7.12 -7.18
CA GLU A 41 -16.34 7.04 -7.57
C GLU A 41 -17.24 6.42 -6.50
N ILE A 42 -16.68 5.57 -5.64
CA ILE A 42 -17.41 4.90 -4.55
C ILE A 42 -16.93 5.35 -3.17
N ALA A 43 -15.92 6.21 -3.08
CA ALA A 43 -15.30 6.61 -1.82
C ALA A 43 -16.31 7.23 -0.85
N ASP A 44 -17.28 8.01 -1.36
CA ASP A 44 -18.35 8.60 -0.53
C ASP A 44 -19.31 7.52 0.02
N LEU A 45 -19.66 6.53 -0.80
CA LEU A 45 -20.51 5.41 -0.37
C LEU A 45 -19.81 4.55 0.69
N GLU A 46 -18.52 4.29 0.48
CA GLU A 46 -17.66 3.53 1.40
C GLU A 46 -17.44 4.29 2.70
N LEU A 47 -17.31 5.62 2.64
CA LEU A 47 -17.24 6.49 3.80
C LEU A 47 -18.53 6.40 4.63
N ASP A 48 -19.69 6.47 3.99
CA ASP A 48 -20.99 6.36 4.65
C ASP A 48 -21.18 4.97 5.27
N GLU A 49 -20.80 3.91 4.55
CA GLU A 49 -20.82 2.53 5.06
C GLU A 49 -19.91 2.39 6.29
N MET A 50 -18.72 3.00 6.27
CA MET A 50 -17.81 3.02 7.41
C MET A 50 -18.41 3.73 8.63
N ILE A 51 -19.02 4.90 8.43
CA ILE A 51 -19.69 5.64 9.50
C ILE A 51 -20.82 4.78 10.09
N GLN A 52 -21.63 4.15 9.25
CA GLN A 52 -22.72 3.28 9.69
C GLN A 52 -22.21 2.07 10.48
N LEU A 53 -21.15 1.43 10.00
CA LEU A 53 -20.54 0.29 10.68
C LEU A 53 -20.02 0.66 12.08
N ILE A 54 -19.39 1.83 12.21
CA ILE A 54 -18.92 2.34 13.50
C ILE A 54 -20.09 2.63 14.45
N ARG A 55 -21.17 3.26 13.96
CA ARG A 55 -22.40 3.48 14.74
C ARG A 55 -22.98 2.17 15.25
N ILE A 56 -23.08 1.14 14.40
CA ILE A 56 -23.57 -0.20 14.78
C ILE A 56 -22.69 -0.82 15.87
N LYS A 57 -21.36 -0.77 15.71
CA LYS A 57 -20.43 -1.31 16.72
C LYS A 57 -20.58 -0.59 18.06
N LEU A 58 -20.66 0.75 18.05
CA LEU A 58 -20.85 1.54 19.26
C LEU A 58 -22.19 1.23 19.93
N TRP A 59 -23.27 1.14 19.14
CA TRP A 59 -24.59 0.76 19.62
C TRP A 59 -24.57 -0.58 20.35
N LEU A 60 -24.00 -1.62 19.71
CA LEU A 60 -23.88 -2.96 20.30
C LEU A 60 -23.09 -2.95 21.61
N ILE A 61 -22.04 -2.14 21.70
CA ILE A 61 -21.22 -2.06 22.91
C ILE A 61 -21.95 -1.32 24.04
N LEU A 62 -22.60 -0.19 23.72
CA LEU A 62 -23.32 0.62 24.70
C LEU A 62 -24.52 -0.12 25.29
N GLN A 63 -25.13 -1.04 24.55
CA GLN A 63 -26.14 -1.96 25.10
C GLN A 63 -25.61 -2.87 26.20
N ASN A 64 -24.32 -3.19 26.18
CA ASN A 64 -23.72 -4.14 27.11
C ASN A 64 -22.96 -3.46 28.25
N ARG A 65 -22.42 -2.25 28.03
CA ARG A 65 -21.62 -1.54 29.03
C ARG A 65 -21.57 -0.02 28.79
N PRO A 66 -21.53 0.79 29.85
CA PRO A 66 -21.26 2.22 29.72
C PRO A 66 -19.80 2.47 29.30
N ILE A 67 -19.58 3.55 28.54
CA ILE A 67 -18.26 3.98 28.09
C ILE A 67 -17.84 5.22 28.89
N HIS A 68 -16.83 5.10 29.75
CA HIS A 68 -16.35 6.20 30.59
C HIS A 68 -15.54 7.26 29.83
N HIS A 69 -14.90 6.88 28.73
CA HIS A 69 -14.06 7.78 27.90
C HIS A 69 -14.50 7.73 26.44
N PRO A 70 -15.60 8.44 26.08
CA PRO A 70 -16.25 8.33 24.77
C PRO A 70 -15.31 8.58 23.60
N LYS A 71 -14.60 9.71 23.60
CA LYS A 71 -13.72 10.11 22.48
C LYS A 71 -12.59 9.12 22.21
N SER A 72 -11.89 8.67 23.25
CA SER A 72 -10.82 7.67 23.14
C SER A 72 -11.34 6.34 22.62
N TYR A 73 -12.51 5.91 23.12
CA TYR A 73 -13.13 4.66 22.68
C TYR A 73 -13.61 4.73 21.23
N ILE A 74 -14.24 5.83 20.85
CA ILE A 74 -14.66 6.10 19.46
C ILE A 74 -13.43 6.10 18.55
N GLY A 75 -12.35 6.78 18.93
CA GLY A 75 -11.11 6.81 18.16
C GLY A 75 -10.51 5.41 17.96
N GLN A 76 -10.46 4.61 19.01
CA GLN A 76 -9.99 3.22 18.91
C GLN A 76 -10.91 2.38 18.00
N THR A 77 -12.22 2.57 18.10
CA THR A 77 -13.23 1.84 17.30
C THR A 77 -13.11 2.20 15.82
N VAL A 78 -12.95 3.49 15.50
CA VAL A 78 -12.75 4.00 14.14
C VAL A 78 -11.46 3.42 13.56
N HIS A 79 -10.34 3.56 14.28
CA HIS A 79 -9.03 3.10 13.84
C HIS A 79 -9.01 1.59 13.55
N THR A 80 -9.47 0.78 14.49
CA THR A 80 -9.52 -0.68 14.33
C THR A 80 -10.43 -1.10 13.19
N THR A 81 -11.60 -0.47 13.04
CA THR A 81 -12.54 -0.79 11.95
C THR A 81 -11.97 -0.43 10.58
N LEU A 82 -11.30 0.72 10.45
CA LEU A 82 -10.65 1.12 9.20
C LEU A 82 -9.50 0.16 8.84
N ILE A 83 -8.68 -0.25 9.81
CA ILE A 83 -7.63 -1.25 9.60
C ILE A 83 -8.22 -2.58 9.15
N ASP A 84 -9.27 -3.07 9.83
CA ASP A 84 -9.90 -4.34 9.49
C ASP A 84 -10.48 -4.32 8.07
N GLN A 85 -11.14 -3.22 7.68
CA GLN A 85 -11.71 -3.08 6.34
C GLN A 85 -10.63 -2.96 5.27
N THR A 86 -9.57 -2.20 5.57
CA THR A 86 -8.38 -2.12 4.71
C THR A 86 -7.76 -3.50 4.51
N ARG A 87 -7.62 -4.31 5.57
CA ARG A 87 -7.06 -5.66 5.49
C ARG A 87 -7.96 -6.62 4.71
N LYS A 88 -9.28 -6.55 4.87
CA LYS A 88 -10.24 -7.36 4.12
C LYS A 88 -10.18 -7.09 2.62
N ARG A 89 -9.99 -5.82 2.23
CA ARG A 89 -9.86 -5.43 0.82
C ARG A 89 -8.46 -5.69 0.27
N ARG A 90 -7.44 -5.55 1.11
CA ARG A 90 -6.05 -5.94 0.82
C ARG A 90 -5.79 -7.42 1.08
N GLN A 91 -6.75 -8.31 0.81
CA GLN A 91 -6.46 -9.75 0.66
C GLN A 91 -5.64 -9.97 -0.61
N PHE A 92 -4.49 -9.33 -0.70
CA PHE A 92 -3.40 -9.78 -1.53
C PHE A 92 -2.80 -10.99 -0.81
N PRO A 93 -2.42 -12.05 -1.53
CA PRO A 93 -1.45 -12.99 -0.97
C PRO A 93 -0.31 -12.13 -0.39
N LEU A 94 0.17 -12.50 0.81
CA LEU A 94 1.37 -11.88 1.37
C LEU A 94 2.38 -11.78 0.22
N PRO A 95 3.02 -10.63 -0.03
CA PRO A 95 4.03 -10.53 -1.07
C PRO A 95 5.14 -11.50 -0.65
N VAL A 96 5.04 -12.69 -1.21
CA VAL A 96 6.05 -13.72 -1.13
C VAL A 96 7.04 -13.36 -2.21
N ASP A 97 8.32 -13.40 -1.88
CA ASP A 97 9.30 -13.41 -2.96
C ASP A 97 9.17 -14.72 -3.77
N ASP A 98 9.87 -14.78 -4.90
CA ASP A 98 9.89 -15.97 -5.75
C ASP A 98 10.37 -17.24 -5.02
N ASP A 99 10.93 -17.11 -3.82
CA ASP A 99 11.49 -18.17 -3.00
C ASP A 99 10.52 -18.62 -1.87
N GLY A 100 9.33 -18.04 -1.77
CA GLY A 100 8.31 -18.46 -0.80
C GLY A 100 8.46 -17.82 0.59
N GLU A 101 9.35 -16.83 0.76
CA GLU A 101 9.61 -16.16 2.03
C GLU A 101 8.78 -14.88 2.23
N LEU A 102 8.47 -14.59 3.50
CA LEU A 102 7.73 -13.40 3.93
C LEU A 102 8.59 -12.14 3.76
N ASN A 103 8.23 -11.30 2.78
CA ASN A 103 8.92 -10.04 2.54
C ASN A 103 8.80 -9.12 3.77
N SER A 104 9.89 -9.00 4.52
CA SER A 104 9.98 -8.24 5.78
C SER A 104 10.31 -6.75 5.56
N GLY A 105 10.37 -6.30 4.30
CA GLY A 105 10.60 -4.92 3.91
C GLY A 105 9.31 -4.13 3.67
N THR A 106 9.41 -2.81 3.77
CA THR A 106 8.34 -1.82 3.53
C THR A 106 7.46 -2.23 2.33
N PRO A 107 6.12 -2.25 2.45
CA PRO A 107 5.25 -2.79 1.41
C PRO A 107 5.42 -1.97 0.13
N LEU A 108 6.11 -2.56 -0.85
CA LEU A 108 5.99 -2.17 -2.25
C LEU A 108 4.55 -2.47 -2.63
N ILE A 109 3.76 -1.42 -2.80
CA ILE A 109 2.49 -1.49 -3.51
C ILE A 109 2.87 -1.87 -4.93
N THR A 110 2.86 -3.16 -5.26
CA THR A 110 2.88 -3.61 -6.64
C THR A 110 1.48 -3.33 -7.19
N PRO A 111 1.30 -2.38 -8.12
CA PRO A 111 0.00 -2.20 -8.74
C PRO A 111 -0.32 -3.46 -9.55
N GLY A 112 -1.39 -4.16 -9.18
CA GLY A 112 -1.86 -5.31 -9.94
C GLY A 112 -2.34 -4.89 -11.33
N GLN A 113 -1.94 -5.66 -12.34
CA GLN A 113 -2.48 -5.57 -13.70
C GLN A 113 -4.01 -5.59 -13.65
N GLY A 114 -4.64 -4.51 -14.13
CA GLY A 114 -6.10 -4.40 -14.28
C GLY A 114 -6.78 -3.24 -13.55
N MET A 115 -6.04 -2.36 -12.86
CA MET A 115 -6.57 -1.18 -12.15
C MET A 115 -6.11 0.17 -12.75
N ARG A 116 -5.92 0.25 -14.07
CA ARG A 116 -5.63 1.55 -14.72
C ARG A 116 -6.89 2.09 -15.37
N ASP A 117 -7.27 3.29 -14.91
CA ASP A 117 -8.10 4.23 -15.65
C ASP A 117 -7.46 4.44 -17.04
N PRO A 118 -8.19 4.34 -18.17
CA PRO A 118 -7.66 4.62 -19.51
C PRO A 118 -7.02 6.01 -19.64
N ALA A 119 -7.36 6.96 -18.76
CA ALA A 119 -6.71 8.26 -18.71
C ALA A 119 -5.27 8.20 -18.14
N TYR A 120 -4.96 7.22 -17.28
CA TYR A 120 -3.62 6.99 -16.73
C TYR A 120 -2.69 6.20 -17.66
N GLU A 121 -3.22 5.55 -18.69
CA GLU A 121 -2.41 4.89 -19.72
C GLU A 121 -1.68 5.90 -20.63
N VAL A 122 -2.10 7.17 -20.62
CA VAL A 122 -1.45 8.23 -21.40
C VAL A 122 -0.29 8.90 -20.64
N ASP A 123 -0.28 8.86 -19.31
CA ASP A 123 0.81 9.45 -18.49
C ASP A 123 1.96 8.48 -18.21
N ALA A 124 1.78 7.17 -18.44
CA ALA A 124 2.87 6.18 -18.38
C ALA A 124 3.92 6.36 -19.49
N GLN A 125 3.70 7.28 -20.45
CA GLN A 125 4.62 7.57 -21.54
C GLN A 125 5.57 8.75 -21.29
N ASN A 126 5.46 9.44 -20.15
CA ASN A 126 6.37 10.54 -19.80
C ASN A 126 6.99 10.30 -18.43
N VAL A 127 7.87 9.30 -18.31
CA VAL A 127 8.89 9.38 -17.27
C VAL A 127 9.67 10.65 -17.58
N ASP A 128 9.59 11.63 -16.67
CA ASP A 128 10.29 12.89 -16.78
C ASP A 128 11.77 12.65 -17.13
N SER A 129 12.31 13.39 -18.09
CA SER A 129 13.69 13.21 -18.57
C SER A 129 14.69 13.27 -17.42
N ASP A 130 14.40 14.12 -16.43
CA ASP A 130 15.24 14.34 -15.26
C ASP A 130 15.21 13.12 -14.32
N THR A 131 14.07 12.44 -14.26
CA THR A 131 13.92 11.19 -13.50
C THR A 131 14.64 10.04 -14.20
N LEU A 132 14.51 9.94 -15.53
CA LEU A 132 15.26 8.94 -16.31
C LEU A 132 16.77 9.15 -16.17
N GLU A 133 17.26 10.38 -16.30
CA GLU A 133 18.67 10.71 -16.13
C GLU A 133 19.19 10.38 -14.73
N CYS A 134 18.40 10.65 -13.69
CA CYS A 134 18.75 10.23 -12.33
C CYS A 134 18.86 8.71 -12.20
N ILE A 135 17.92 7.95 -12.78
CA ILE A 135 17.93 6.50 -12.71
C ILE A 135 19.16 5.96 -13.44
N THR A 136 19.41 6.41 -14.68
CA THR A 136 20.54 5.91 -15.48
C THR A 136 21.86 6.19 -14.76
N THR A 137 22.13 7.44 -14.36
CA THR A 137 23.36 7.82 -13.63
C THR A 137 23.55 7.03 -12.33
N THR A 138 22.46 6.76 -11.61
CA THR A 138 22.52 5.94 -10.39
C THR A 138 22.91 4.49 -10.70
N ILE A 139 22.40 3.93 -11.79
CA ILE A 139 22.76 2.57 -12.23
C ILE A 139 24.22 2.53 -12.68
N GLU A 140 24.69 3.53 -13.44
CA GLU A 140 26.11 3.62 -13.86
C GLU A 140 27.06 3.62 -12.66
N ALA A 141 26.68 4.26 -11.56
CA ALA A 141 27.46 4.33 -10.33
C ALA A 141 27.47 3.01 -9.50
N LEU A 142 26.63 2.03 -9.84
CA LEU A 142 26.61 0.74 -9.14
C LEU A 142 27.84 -0.12 -9.51
N PRO A 143 28.35 -0.98 -8.61
CA PRO A 143 29.31 -2.02 -8.98
C PRO A 143 28.78 -2.94 -10.07
N SER A 144 29.64 -3.47 -10.95
CA SER A 144 29.23 -4.27 -12.12
C SER A 144 28.32 -5.46 -11.79
N ARG A 145 28.53 -6.14 -10.65
CA ARG A 145 27.64 -7.23 -10.19
C ARG A 145 26.22 -6.75 -9.83
N GLN A 146 26.11 -5.54 -9.29
CA GLN A 146 24.83 -4.91 -8.96
C GLN A 146 24.11 -4.41 -10.22
N GLN A 147 24.86 -3.84 -11.17
CA GLN A 147 24.33 -3.50 -12.50
C GLN A 147 23.78 -4.72 -13.22
N TYR A 148 24.58 -5.80 -13.27
CA TYR A 148 24.19 -7.06 -13.92
C TYR A 148 22.91 -7.64 -13.32
N ALA A 149 22.85 -7.76 -11.99
CA ALA A 149 21.66 -8.27 -11.31
C ALA A 149 20.42 -7.41 -11.58
N LEU A 150 20.57 -6.09 -11.63
CA LEU A 150 19.49 -5.17 -11.93
C LEU A 150 19.01 -5.29 -13.38
N ILE A 151 19.92 -5.45 -14.33
CA ILE A 151 19.57 -5.64 -15.75
C ILE A 151 18.84 -6.97 -15.95
N CYS A 152 19.29 -8.06 -15.32
CA CYS A 152 18.57 -9.34 -15.35
C CYS A 152 17.16 -9.18 -14.79
N TYR A 153 17.01 -8.47 -13.66
CA TYR A 153 15.70 -8.18 -13.08
C TYR A 153 14.82 -7.32 -13.99
N LEU A 154 15.36 -6.26 -14.59
CA LEU A 154 14.60 -5.38 -15.49
C LEU A 154 14.16 -6.12 -16.76
N LYS A 155 14.92 -7.12 -17.21
CA LYS A 155 14.59 -7.92 -18.41
C LYS A 155 13.44 -8.90 -18.16
N ASP A 156 13.30 -9.36 -16.91
CA ASP A 156 12.19 -10.20 -16.48
C ASP A 156 10.90 -9.42 -16.18
N ASN A 157 10.96 -8.08 -16.12
CA ASN A 157 9.79 -7.22 -15.87
C ASN A 157 9.39 -6.46 -17.14
N ASP A 158 8.16 -6.63 -17.62
CA ASP A 158 7.66 -5.99 -18.85
C ASP A 158 7.76 -4.44 -18.83
N ASP A 159 7.62 -3.82 -17.65
CA ASP A 159 7.77 -2.37 -17.46
C ASP A 159 9.23 -1.89 -17.50
N GLY A 160 10.21 -2.79 -17.50
CA GLY A 160 11.65 -2.50 -17.49
C GLY A 160 12.28 -2.26 -18.87
N LEU A 161 11.56 -2.57 -19.95
CA LEU A 161 12.08 -2.49 -21.33
C LEU A 161 12.48 -1.06 -21.74
N VAL A 162 11.71 -0.04 -21.33
CA VAL A 162 12.03 1.36 -21.62
C VAL A 162 13.37 1.76 -20.97
N LEU A 163 13.55 1.38 -19.70
CA LEU A 163 14.81 1.62 -18.98
C LEU A 163 15.98 0.87 -19.62
N ILE A 164 15.79 -0.38 -20.03
CA ILE A 164 16.84 -1.16 -20.72
C ILE A 164 17.29 -0.46 -22.02
N THR A 165 16.36 0.08 -22.80
CA THR A 165 16.72 0.80 -24.03
C THR A 165 17.51 2.08 -23.76
N SER A 166 17.27 2.74 -22.63
CA SER A 166 18.02 3.93 -22.20
C SER A 166 19.40 3.60 -21.60
N LEU A 167 19.67 2.33 -21.29
CA LEU A 167 20.89 1.85 -20.64
C LEU A 167 21.92 1.25 -21.60
N GLN A 168 21.78 1.45 -22.91
CA GLN A 168 22.68 0.93 -23.94
C GLN A 168 24.15 1.38 -23.79
N HIS A 169 24.42 2.42 -23.00
CA HIS A 169 25.76 2.93 -22.73
C HIS A 169 26.45 2.28 -21.53
N LEU A 170 25.76 1.41 -20.78
CA LEU A 170 26.34 0.69 -19.65
C LEU A 170 27.40 -0.33 -20.08
N HIS A 171 28.31 -0.64 -19.16
CA HIS A 171 29.35 -1.67 -19.36
C HIS A 171 28.79 -3.10 -19.43
N VAL A 172 27.53 -3.30 -19.06
CA VAL A 172 26.83 -4.58 -19.14
C VAL A 172 25.85 -4.54 -20.29
N ASP A 173 26.07 -5.40 -21.28
CA ASP A 173 25.18 -5.52 -22.43
C ASP A 173 23.83 -6.15 -22.00
N PRO A 174 22.72 -5.42 -22.12
CA PRO A 174 21.40 -5.92 -21.72
C PRO A 174 20.93 -7.14 -22.50
N GLU A 175 21.41 -7.32 -23.73
CA GLU A 175 21.04 -8.47 -24.57
C GLU A 175 21.65 -9.77 -24.04
N THR A 176 22.83 -9.71 -23.44
CA THR A 176 23.58 -10.88 -22.95
C THR A 176 23.41 -11.14 -21.45
N ALA A 177 22.76 -10.24 -20.72
CA ALA A 177 22.46 -10.42 -19.32
C ALA A 177 21.30 -11.42 -19.11
N TYR A 178 21.58 -12.49 -18.38
CA TYR A 178 20.62 -13.53 -17.98
C TYR A 178 20.96 -14.02 -16.58
N TRP A 179 19.97 -14.53 -15.85
CA TRP A 179 20.26 -15.21 -14.59
C TRP A 179 21.13 -16.45 -14.84
N PRO A 180 22.20 -16.66 -14.07
CA PRO A 180 23.01 -17.87 -14.18
C PRO A 180 22.18 -19.10 -13.80
N GLU A 181 22.49 -20.24 -14.43
CA GLU A 181 21.84 -21.52 -14.17
C GLU A 181 22.27 -22.15 -12.83
N ASP A 182 23.43 -21.74 -12.29
CA ASP A 182 23.90 -22.17 -10.98
C ASP A 182 23.13 -21.46 -9.85
N ASP A 183 22.45 -22.24 -9.01
CA ASP A 183 21.63 -21.73 -7.92
C ASP A 183 22.44 -20.89 -6.91
N GLY A 184 23.71 -21.24 -6.68
CA GLY A 184 24.60 -20.52 -5.77
C GLY A 184 24.94 -19.12 -6.30
N GLU A 185 25.34 -19.03 -7.57
CA GLU A 185 25.63 -17.77 -8.24
C GLU A 185 24.37 -16.91 -8.39
N LYS A 186 23.23 -17.53 -8.67
CA LYS A 186 21.92 -16.87 -8.74
C LYS A 186 21.54 -16.26 -7.39
N MET A 187 21.71 -16.98 -6.28
CA MET A 187 21.47 -16.44 -4.94
C MET A 187 22.38 -15.24 -4.62
N CYS A 188 23.67 -15.31 -4.99
CA CYS A 188 24.60 -14.19 -4.81
C CYS A 188 24.23 -12.95 -5.64
N LEU A 189 23.69 -13.14 -6.85
CA LEU A 189 23.19 -12.03 -7.67
C LEU A 189 21.87 -11.48 -7.13
N LYS A 190 20.93 -12.32 -6.69
CA LYS A 190 19.70 -11.90 -6.00
C LYS A 190 20.00 -11.08 -4.74
N SER A 191 20.99 -11.48 -3.94
CA SER A 191 21.40 -10.68 -2.77
C SER A 191 21.96 -9.31 -3.18
N SER A 192 22.69 -9.26 -4.30
CA SER A 192 23.22 -8.02 -4.86
C SER A 192 22.12 -7.10 -5.41
N LEU A 193 21.05 -7.68 -5.97
CA LEU A 193 19.88 -6.96 -6.47
C LEU A 193 19.18 -6.18 -5.35
N SER A 194 19.00 -6.77 -4.17
CA SER A 194 18.37 -6.09 -3.02
C SER A 194 19.12 -4.80 -2.65
N VAL A 195 20.45 -4.86 -2.65
CA VAL A 195 21.30 -3.68 -2.38
C VAL A 195 21.21 -2.65 -3.50
N ALA A 196 21.19 -3.10 -4.77
CA ALA A 196 21.04 -2.23 -5.93
C ALA A 196 19.70 -1.45 -5.91
N ARG A 197 18.59 -2.16 -5.64
CA ARG A 197 17.25 -1.57 -5.53
C ARG A 197 17.16 -0.53 -4.41
N LYS A 198 17.75 -0.81 -3.25
CA LYS A 198 17.78 0.13 -2.13
C LYS A 198 18.54 1.42 -2.47
N LYS A 199 19.65 1.31 -3.19
CA LYS A 199 20.41 2.48 -3.65
C LYS A 199 19.61 3.33 -4.64
N LEU A 200 18.93 2.70 -5.59
CA LEU A 200 18.04 3.40 -6.53
C LEU A 200 16.89 4.10 -5.83
N GLN A 201 16.24 3.42 -4.89
CA GLN A 201 15.16 4.00 -4.11
C GLN A 201 15.62 5.24 -3.33
N ASN A 202 16.78 5.18 -2.70
CA ASN A 202 17.35 6.31 -1.97
C ASN A 202 17.64 7.51 -2.90
N ALA A 203 18.19 7.25 -4.10
CA ALA A 203 18.46 8.30 -5.08
C ALA A 203 17.17 9.00 -5.53
N LEU A 204 16.13 8.22 -5.85
CA LEU A 204 14.83 8.74 -6.25
C LEU A 204 14.12 9.52 -5.14
N SER A 205 14.18 9.04 -3.89
CA SER A 205 13.59 9.77 -2.76
C SER A 205 14.30 11.09 -2.44
N THR A 206 15.57 11.21 -2.79
CA THR A 206 16.37 12.43 -2.55
C THR A 206 16.02 13.53 -3.57
N ASN A 207 15.69 13.17 -4.81
CA ASN A 207 15.30 14.13 -5.85
C ASN A 207 13.85 14.63 -5.75
N GLN A 208 12.98 13.95 -5.00
CA GLN A 208 11.61 14.42 -4.75
C GLN A 208 11.51 15.48 -3.64
N SER A 209 12.63 15.88 -3.02
CA SER A 209 12.68 16.83 -1.90
C SER A 209 13.32 18.18 -2.24
N LEU A 210 13.44 18.53 -3.52
CA LEU A 210 13.94 19.82 -4.00
C LEU A 210 12.87 20.56 -4.81
#